data_AF-A0A316GJ88-F1
#
_entry.id   AF-A0A316GJ88-F1
#
_cell.length_a   1.000
_cell.length_b   1.000
_cell.length_c   1.000
_cell.angle_alpha   90.00
_cell.angle_beta   90.00
_cell.angle_gamma   90.00
#
_symmetry.space_group_name_H-M   'P 1'
#
loop_
_entity.id
_entity.type
_entity.pdbx_description
1 polymer ?
#
loop_
_entity_poly.entity_id
_entity_poly.type
_entity_poly.pdbx_seq_one_letter_code
_entity_poly.pdbx_strand_id
1 'polypeptide(L)'
;MQTEKTLIQLLSHPAPRSAPARAVELGQLGYMQWLGALPPAVPYGREAARALALAQPFEVASPAVAEFCRLLRASLMTPLSPLDLALPRPKRRGGTRMRRLSL
;
A
#
# COMPACT_ATOMS: atom_id res chain seq x y z
N MET A 1 13.22 7.11 -3.99
CA MET A 1 13.29 5.82 -4.70
C MET A 1 12.39 4.74 -4.10
N GLN A 2 12.43 4.40 -2.80
CA GLN A 2 11.55 3.32 -2.29
C GLN A 2 10.06 3.70 -2.34
N THR A 3 9.69 4.91 -1.92
CA THR A 3 8.30 5.40 -2.01
C THR A 3 7.76 5.34 -3.44
N GLU A 4 8.54 5.77 -4.43
CA GLU A 4 8.12 5.76 -5.84
C GLU A 4 7.85 4.34 -6.34
N LYS A 5 8.69 3.36 -5.97
CA LYS A 5 8.47 1.95 -6.30
C LYS A 5 7.16 1.42 -5.70
N THR A 6 6.89 1.73 -4.43
CA THR A 6 5.63 1.36 -3.77
C THR A 6 4.44 2.01 -4.48
N LEU A 7 4.52 3.29 -4.83
CA LEU A 7 3.44 3.98 -5.55
C LEU A 7 3.21 3.39 -6.94
N ILE A 8 4.26 3.13 -7.72
CA ILE A 8 4.15 2.47 -9.02
C ILE A 8 3.45 1.12 -8.87
N GLN A 9 3.81 0.32 -7.85
CA GLN A 9 3.18 -0.97 -7.61
C GLN A 9 1.68 -0.86 -7.28
N LEU A 10 1.32 0.07 -6.37
CA LEU A 10 -0.07 0.30 -5.95
C LEU A 10 -0.93 0.85 -7.10
N LEU A 11 -0.35 1.68 -7.96
CA LEU A 11 -1.02 2.26 -9.13
C LEU A 11 -1.14 1.27 -10.30
N SER A 12 -0.17 0.37 -10.47
CA SER A 12 -0.19 -0.66 -11.54
C SER A 12 -1.13 -1.82 -11.22
N HIS A 13 -1.47 -2.01 -9.94
CA HIS A 13 -2.37 -3.06 -9.48
C HIS A 13 -3.51 -2.48 -8.63
N PRO A 14 -4.35 -1.60 -9.19
CA PRO A 14 -5.39 -0.95 -8.43
C PRO A 14 -6.42 -1.99 -7.96
N ALA A 15 -6.85 -1.89 -6.71
CA ALA A 15 -8.02 -2.60 -6.25
C ALA A 15 -9.25 -2.06 -7.00
N PRO A 16 -10.14 -2.93 -7.52
CA PRO A 16 -11.40 -2.47 -8.07
C PRO A 16 -12.18 -1.71 -7.00
N ARG A 17 -12.84 -0.60 -7.36
CA ARG A 17 -13.67 0.18 -6.42
C ARG A 17 -14.79 -0.65 -5.78
N SER A 18 -15.24 -1.71 -6.45
CA SER A 18 -16.22 -2.67 -5.94
C SER A 18 -15.66 -3.64 -4.88
N ALA A 19 -14.36 -3.62 -4.60
CA ALA A 19 -13.70 -4.51 -3.65
C ALA A 19 -12.86 -3.73 -2.62
N PRO A 20 -13.50 -3.00 -1.67
CA PRO A 20 -12.80 -2.16 -0.71
C PRO A 20 -11.84 -2.95 0.21
N ALA A 21 -12.22 -4.16 0.61
CA ALA A 21 -11.34 -5.04 1.39
C ALA A 21 -10.01 -5.32 0.68
N ARG A 22 -10.03 -5.40 -0.66
CA ARG A 22 -8.82 -5.62 -1.44
C ARG A 22 -7.91 -4.39 -1.48
N ALA A 23 -8.49 -3.19 -1.46
CA ALA A 23 -7.73 -1.96 -1.36
C ALA A 23 -6.97 -1.89 -0.03
N VAL A 24 -7.63 -2.29 1.06
CA VAL A 24 -7.03 -2.36 2.40
C VAL A 24 -5.83 -3.32 2.40
N GLU A 25 -6.03 -4.56 1.94
CA GLU A 25 -4.97 -5.56 1.83
C GLU A 25 -3.75 -5.07 1.04
N LEU A 26 -3.98 -4.38 -0.08
CA LEU A 26 -2.90 -3.87 -0.92
C LEU A 26 -2.18 -2.67 -0.30
N GLY A 27 -2.92 -1.75 0.33
CA GLY A 27 -2.34 -0.62 1.04
C GLY A 27 -1.47 -1.05 2.23
N GLN A 28 -1.96 -2.02 3.02
CA GLN A 28 -1.20 -2.63 4.12
C GLN A 28 0.07 -3.34 3.63
N LEU A 29 -0.03 -4.12 2.54
CA LEU A 29 1.14 -4.74 1.93
C LEU A 29 2.16 -3.69 1.46
N GLY A 30 1.69 -2.65 0.77
CA GLY A 30 2.54 -1.56 0.29
C GLY A 30 3.27 -0.86 1.43
N TYR A 31 2.58 -0.64 2.56
CA TYR A 31 3.16 -0.10 3.78
C TYR A 31 4.26 -0.99 4.36
N MET A 32 3.99 -2.30 4.53
CA MET A 32 4.99 -3.24 5.05
C MET A 32 6.23 -3.33 4.15
N GLN A 33 6.04 -3.39 2.83
CA GLN A 33 7.14 -3.43 1.87
C GLN A 33 7.95 -2.13 1.85
N TRP A 34 7.27 -0.99 1.93
CA TRP A 34 7.94 0.31 2.04
C TRP A 34 8.75 0.40 3.33
N LEU A 35 8.17 0.05 4.48
CA LEU A 35 8.81 0.08 5.78
C LEU A 35 10.04 -0.84 5.85
N GLY A 36 9.90 -2.09 5.38
CA GLY A 36 10.99 -3.07 5.36
C GLY A 36 12.12 -2.74 4.38
N ALA A 37 11.91 -1.78 3.48
CA ALA A 37 12.91 -1.34 2.52
C ALA A 37 13.50 0.06 2.83
N LEU A 38 13.16 0.63 4.00
CA LEU A 38 13.80 1.86 4.45
C LEU A 38 15.26 1.60 4.84
N PRO A 39 16.19 2.53 4.53
CA PRO A 39 17.56 2.43 5.02
C PRO A 39 17.63 2.39 6.56
N PRO A 40 18.59 1.68 7.18
CA PRO A 40 18.63 1.53 8.65
C PRO A 40 18.86 2.83 9.43
N ALA A 41 19.50 3.83 8.80
CA ALA A 41 19.96 5.06 9.47
C ALA A 41 19.12 6.30 9.14
N VAL A 42 17.97 6.15 8.45
CA VAL A 42 17.12 7.31 8.13
C VAL A 42 16.09 7.57 9.24
N PRO A 43 15.81 8.84 9.57
CA PRO A 43 14.74 9.18 10.51
C PRO A 43 13.38 8.77 9.94
N TYR A 44 12.72 7.79 10.58
CA TYR A 44 11.43 7.26 10.14
C TYR A 44 10.40 8.36 9.85
N GLY A 45 10.22 9.30 10.78
CA GLY A 45 9.22 10.36 10.63
C GLY A 45 9.44 11.23 9.39
N ARG A 46 10.70 11.49 9.02
CA ARG A 46 11.05 12.25 7.81
C ARG A 46 10.67 11.48 6.54
N GLU A 47 10.98 10.19 6.48
CA GLU A 47 10.63 9.36 5.33
C GLU A 47 9.12 9.11 5.24
N ALA A 48 8.43 8.94 6.37
CA ALA A 48 6.98 8.79 6.40
C ALA A 48 6.26 10.06 5.90
N ALA A 49 6.69 11.24 6.36
CA ALA A 49 6.16 12.51 5.88
C ALA A 49 6.43 12.72 4.37
N ARG A 50 7.63 12.40 3.91
CA ARG A 50 7.98 12.43 2.49
C ARG A 50 7.13 11.46 1.67
N ALA A 51 6.93 10.24 2.18
CA ALA A 51 6.12 9.23 1.52
C ALA A 51 4.66 9.68 1.39
N LEU A 52 4.12 10.30 2.45
CA LEU A 52 2.76 10.84 2.45
C LEU A 52 2.61 11.97 1.42
N ALA A 53 3.55 12.91 1.36
CA ALA A 53 3.52 14.01 0.40
C ALA A 53 3.54 13.53 -1.06
N LEU A 54 4.33 12.49 -1.36
CA LEU A 54 4.39 11.89 -2.70
C LEU A 54 3.13 11.08 -3.05
N ALA A 55 2.48 10.48 -2.05
CA ALA A 55 1.32 9.62 -2.24
C ALA A 55 -0.01 10.40 -2.31
N GLN A 56 -0.09 11.54 -1.62
CA GLN A 56 -1.29 12.38 -1.49
C GLN A 56 -2.01 12.69 -2.81
N PRO A 57 -1.32 13.06 -3.91
CA PRO A 57 -1.97 13.36 -5.19
C PRO A 57 -2.78 12.18 -5.77
N PHE A 58 -2.49 10.95 -5.34
CA PHE A 58 -3.11 9.74 -5.87
C PHE A 58 -4.17 9.13 -4.94
N GLU A 59 -4.40 9.70 -3.75
CA GLU A 59 -5.36 9.18 -2.75
C GLU A 59 -6.77 9.03 -3.35
N VAL A 60 -7.23 10.03 -4.12
CA VAL A 60 -8.56 10.03 -4.72
C VAL A 60 -8.68 9.01 -5.87
N ALA A 61 -7.59 8.82 -6.62
CA ALA A 61 -7.58 7.96 -7.79
C ALA A 61 -7.45 6.47 -7.43
N SER A 62 -6.76 6.15 -6.34
CA SER A 62 -6.46 4.77 -5.93
C SER A 62 -6.83 4.52 -4.46
N PRO A 63 -7.88 3.71 -4.18
CA PRO A 63 -8.25 3.33 -2.83
C PRO A 63 -7.13 2.63 -2.05
N ALA A 64 -6.23 1.91 -2.74
CA ALA A 64 -5.09 1.27 -2.10
C ALA A 64 -4.00 2.28 -1.69
N VAL A 65 -3.83 3.36 -2.46
CA VAL A 65 -2.96 4.48 -2.07
C VAL A 65 -3.57 5.25 -0.90
N ALA A 66 -4.89 5.45 -0.89
CA ALA A 66 -5.58 6.05 0.25
C ALA A 66 -5.34 5.28 1.56
N GLU A 67 -5.39 3.95 1.52
CA GLU A 67 -5.06 3.12 2.68
C GLU A 67 -3.59 3.26 3.10
N PHE A 68 -2.66 3.26 2.14
CA PHE A 68 -1.23 3.48 2.43
C PHE A 68 -1.00 4.84 3.12
N CYS A 69 -1.64 5.91 2.63
CA CYS A 69 -1.60 7.22 3.26
C CYS A 69 -2.21 7.22 4.66
N ARG A 70 -3.32 6.50 4.87
CA ARG A 70 -3.96 6.36 6.19
C ARG A 70 -2.98 5.74 7.20
N LEU A 71 -2.25 4.70 6.82
CA LEU A 71 -1.25 4.04 7.67
C LEU A 71 -0.08 4.96 8.00
N LEU A 72 0.42 5.73 7.02
CA LEU A 72 1.47 6.74 7.25
C LEU A 72 1.02 7.83 8.23
N ARG A 73 -0.22 8.31 8.12
CA ARG A 73 -0.77 9.28 9.09
C ARG A 73 -0.89 8.67 10.48
N ALA A 74 -1.45 7.45 10.57
CA ALA A 74 -1.63 6.75 11.83
C ALA A 74 -0.29 6.51 12.57
N SER A 75 0.74 6.10 11.83
CA SER A 75 2.07 5.85 12.40
C SER A 75 2.78 7.12 12.85
N LEU A 76 2.54 8.26 12.20
CA LEU A 76 3.07 9.56 12.59
C LEU A 76 2.35 10.14 13.82
N MET A 77 1.03 9.95 13.93
CA MET A 77 0.23 10.52 15.03
C MET A 77 0.31 9.70 16.32
N THR A 78 0.45 8.37 16.21
CA THR A 78 0.39 7.45 17.35
C THR A 78 1.43 6.33 17.21
N PRO A 79 2.73 6.66 17.25
CA PRO A 79 3.81 5.72 16.92
C PRO A 79 3.94 4.52 17.88
N LEU A 80 3.38 4.62 19.10
CA LEU A 80 3.42 3.56 20.12
C LEU A 80 2.23 2.60 20.04
N SER A 81 1.27 2.84 19.14
CA SER A 81 0.12 1.95 18.96
C SER A 81 0.42 0.93 17.86
N PRO A 82 0.13 -0.37 18.09
CA PRO A 82 0.23 -1.37 17.02
C PRO A 82 -0.65 -0.99 15.84
N LEU A 83 -0.08 -0.98 14.63
CA LEU A 83 -0.86 -0.90 13.41
C LEU A 83 -1.54 -2.24 13.16
N ASP A 84 -2.84 -2.21 12.88
CA ASP A 84 -3.61 -3.39 12.46
C ASP A 84 -3.26 -3.76 11.00
N LEU A 85 -2.13 -4.46 10.84
CA LEU A 85 -1.61 -4.91 9.56
C LEU A 85 -1.94 -6.39 9.36
N ALA A 86 -2.63 -6.72 8.27
CA ALA A 86 -2.87 -8.09 7.84
C ALA A 86 -2.09 -8.39 6.56
N LEU A 87 -1.57 -9.62 6.45
CA LEU A 87 -1.04 -10.10 5.18
C LEU A 87 -2.21 -10.27 4.19
N PRO A 88 -2.06 -9.83 2.93
CA PRO A 88 -3.08 -10.03 1.92
C PRO A 88 -3.36 -11.52 1.74
N ARG A 89 -4.64 -11.87 1.60
CA ARG A 89 -5.03 -13.28 1.40
C ARG A 89 -4.35 -13.84 0.13
N PRO A 90 -3.72 -15.03 0.21
CA PRO A 90 -3.11 -15.65 -0.96
C PRO A 90 -4.16 -15.88 -2.05
N LYS A 91 -3.92 -15.36 -3.26
CA LYS A 91 -4.77 -15.61 -4.43
C LYS A 91 -3.90 -16.09 -5.59
N ARG A 92 -4.23 -17.25 -6.16
CA ARG A 92 -3.52 -17.76 -7.35
C ARG A 92 -3.79 -16.82 -8.53
N ARG A 93 -2.73 -16.24 -9.09
CA ARG A 93 -2.77 -15.50 -10.35
C ARG A 93 -2.80 -16.50 -11.49
N GLY A 94 -3.93 -16.59 -12.21
CA GLY A 94 -3.98 -17.31 -13.46
C GLY A 94 -3.90 -18.84 -13.30
N GLY A 95 -4.99 -19.49 -13.67
CA GLY A 95 -4.99 -20.89 -14.06
C GLY A 95 -5.74 -21.00 -15.38
N THR A 96 -5.75 -22.19 -15.98
CA THR A 96 -6.52 -22.47 -17.20
C THR A 96 -7.97 -21.98 -17.09
N ARG A 97 -8.57 -22.09 -15.90
CA ARG A 97 -9.93 -21.59 -15.60
C ARG A 97 -10.05 -20.06 -15.66
N MET A 98 -9.08 -19.30 -15.14
CA MET A 98 -9.11 -17.84 -15.19
C MET A 98 -8.82 -17.31 -16.59
N ARG A 99 -7.95 -17.99 -17.35
CA ARG A 99 -7.69 -17.65 -18.76
C ARG A 99 -8.94 -17.83 -19.64
N ARG A 100 -9.74 -18.86 -19.38
CA ARG A 100 -11.02 -19.10 -20.09
C ARG A 100 -12.11 -18.07 -19.78
N LEU A 101 -12.02 -17.35 -18.66
CA LEU A 101 -12.97 -16.30 -18.28
C LEU A 101 -12.58 -14.91 -18.83
N SER A 102 -11.41 -14.82 -19.45
CA SER A 102 -10.87 -13.57 -20.03
C SER A 102 -10.85 -13.57 -21.56
N LEU A 103 -11.37 -14.64 -22.19
CA LEU A 103 -11.71 -14.76 -23.61
C LEU A 103 -13.20 -14.50 -23.78
#